data_AF-A0A927MGP5-F1
#
_entry.id   AF-A0A927MGP5-F1
#
_cell.length_a   1.000
_cell.length_b   1.000
_cell.length_c   1.000
_cell.angle_alpha   90.00
_cell.angle_beta   90.00
_cell.angle_gamma   90.00
#
_symmetry.space_group_name_H-M   'P 1'
#
loop_
_entity.id
_entity.type
_entity.pdbx_description
1 polymer ?
#
loop_
_entity_poly.entity_id
_entity_poly.type
_entity_poly.pdbx_seq_one_letter_code
_entity_poly.pdbx_strand_id
1 'polypeptide(L)'
;MRTIFLQGGAPVESSFERTLYNHLCENERAVVRHNANEHPAWNKLHPDGLLLDTKPCTILEVFGMSENMEAYHIVRSIKVDHFSSLRPKYNFWYWDAFTKADFKKVPIKHNH
;
A
#
# COMPACT_ATOMS: atom_id res chain seq x y z
N MET A 1 21.54 -11.15 11.17
CA MET A 1 20.30 -11.27 10.38
C MET A 1 19.14 -11.33 11.35
N ARG A 2 18.26 -10.32 11.39
CA ARG A 2 17.01 -10.40 12.18
C ARG A 2 15.92 -10.92 11.25
N THR A 3 15.37 -12.07 11.62
CA THR A 3 14.21 -12.70 10.97
C THR A 3 13.00 -11.79 11.09
N ILE A 4 12.35 -11.53 9.95
CA ILE A 4 11.15 -10.71 9.84
C ILE A 4 9.95 -11.54 10.33
N PHE A 5 9.29 -11.12 11.39
CA PHE A 5 7.95 -11.60 11.71
C PHE A 5 6.94 -10.66 11.04
N LEU A 6 6.59 -10.96 9.80
CA LEU A 6 5.33 -10.47 9.22
C LEU A 6 4.22 -11.20 9.98
N GLN A 7 3.49 -10.52 10.87
CA GLN A 7 2.23 -11.09 11.36
C GLN A 7 1.28 -11.16 10.16
N GLY A 8 1.09 -12.37 9.64
CA GLY A 8 0.36 -12.65 8.41
C GLY A 8 1.32 -12.94 7.25
N GLY A 9 1.71 -14.21 7.11
CA GLY A 9 2.57 -14.72 6.03
C GLY A 9 1.93 -14.69 4.64
N ALA A 10 1.46 -13.52 4.20
CA ALA A 10 1.07 -13.28 2.82
C ALA A 10 2.37 -13.10 1.99
N PRO A 11 2.60 -13.91 0.94
CA PRO A 11 3.78 -13.78 0.09
C PRO A 11 3.88 -12.37 -0.50
N VAL A 12 5.09 -11.86 -0.66
CA VAL A 12 5.30 -10.62 -1.41
C VAL A 12 4.94 -10.91 -2.87
N GLU A 13 3.88 -10.28 -3.37
CA GLU A 13 3.27 -10.66 -4.66
C GLU A 13 4.08 -10.13 -5.86
N SER A 14 4.90 -9.10 -5.67
CA SER A 14 5.76 -8.52 -6.71
C SER A 14 7.15 -8.04 -6.20
N SER A 15 8.15 -7.97 -7.09
CA SER A 15 9.46 -7.38 -6.77
C SER A 15 9.39 -5.91 -6.35
N PHE A 16 8.34 -5.20 -6.77
CA PHE A 16 8.12 -3.79 -6.44
C PHE A 16 7.60 -3.62 -5.01
N GLU A 17 6.63 -4.41 -4.58
CA GLU A 17 6.23 -4.45 -3.18
C GLU A 17 7.42 -4.72 -2.27
N ARG A 18 8.26 -5.72 -2.60
CA ARG A 18 9.47 -6.02 -1.82
C ARG A 18 10.38 -4.81 -1.68
N THR A 19 10.57 -4.07 -2.78
CA THR A 19 11.38 -2.85 -2.78
C THR A 19 10.80 -1.80 -1.85
N LEU A 20 9.48 -1.55 -1.92
CA LEU A 20 8.81 -0.61 -1.02
C LEU A 20 8.92 -1.07 0.44
N TYR A 21 8.64 -2.33 0.73
CA TYR A 21 8.66 -2.88 2.08
C TYR A 21 10.04 -2.85 2.72
N ASN A 22 11.10 -3.12 1.96
CA ASN A 22 12.47 -2.97 2.43
C ASN A 22 12.75 -1.51 2.82
N HIS A 23 12.37 -0.55 1.97
CA HIS A 23 12.54 0.87 2.27
C HIS A 23 11.73 1.30 3.50
N LEU A 24 10.47 0.86 3.64
CA LEU A 24 9.65 1.12 4.83
C LEU A 24 10.31 0.55 6.09
N CYS A 25 10.89 -0.64 6.01
CA CYS A 25 11.60 -1.28 7.12
C CYS A 25 12.87 -0.53 7.51
N GLU A 26 13.69 -0.11 6.53
CA GLU A 26 14.90 0.69 6.75
C GLU A 26 14.60 2.03 7.43
N ASN A 27 13.39 2.56 7.23
CA ASN A 27 12.93 3.82 7.81
C ASN A 27 12.04 3.62 9.05
N GLU A 28 12.03 2.41 9.64
CA GLU A 28 11.30 2.08 10.87
C GLU A 28 9.82 2.52 10.83
N ARG A 29 9.19 2.24 9.69
CA ARG A 29 7.77 2.57 9.44
C ARG A 29 6.87 1.51 10.05
N ALA A 30 5.78 1.95 10.68
CA ALA A 30 4.75 1.05 11.19
C ALA A 30 3.76 0.70 10.07
N VAL A 31 3.96 -0.43 9.41
CA VAL A 31 3.13 -0.92 8.30
C VAL A 31 2.55 -2.30 8.61
N VAL A 32 1.28 -2.52 8.26
CA VAL A 32 0.62 -3.83 8.33
C VAL A 32 0.01 -4.20 6.99
N ARG A 33 0.03 -5.49 6.64
CA ARG A 33 -0.74 -6.03 5.51
C ARG A 33 -2.12 -6.42 6.04
N HIS A 34 -3.18 -5.77 5.57
CA HIS A 34 -4.54 -6.06 6.02
C HIS A 34 -5.28 -6.98 5.05
N ASN A 35 -6.05 -7.92 5.61
CA ASN A 35 -7.07 -8.63 4.87
C ASN A 35 -8.35 -7.76 4.82
N ALA A 36 -9.03 -7.69 3.67
CA ALA A 36 -10.17 -6.78 3.48
C ALA A 36 -11.35 -7.07 4.44
N ASN A 37 -11.40 -8.25 5.04
CA ASN A 37 -12.46 -8.67 5.98
C ASN A 37 -12.50 -7.84 7.27
N GLU A 38 -11.40 -7.16 7.63
CA GLU A 38 -11.32 -6.33 8.84
C GLU A 38 -11.82 -4.90 8.62
N HIS A 39 -12.05 -4.51 7.35
CA HIS A 39 -12.45 -3.16 6.98
C HIS A 39 -13.65 -3.20 6.01
N PRO A 40 -14.90 -3.26 6.52
CA PRO A 40 -16.10 -3.33 5.68
C PRO A 40 -16.19 -2.19 4.66
N ALA A 41 -15.64 -1.02 5.01
CA ALA A 41 -15.61 0.15 4.14
C ALA A 41 -14.74 -0.03 2.89
N TRP A 42 -13.85 -1.03 2.85
CA TRP A 42 -12.94 -1.28 1.71
C TRP A 42 -13.60 -2.09 0.58
N ASN A 43 -14.89 -2.44 0.72
CA ASN A 43 -15.65 -3.12 -0.33
C ASN A 43 -14.97 -4.40 -0.87
N LYS A 44 -14.37 -5.20 0.02
CA LYS A 44 -13.60 -6.41 -0.31
C LYS A 44 -12.33 -6.17 -1.15
N LEU A 45 -11.94 -4.93 -1.38
CA LEU A 45 -10.66 -4.58 -2.00
C LEU A 45 -9.55 -4.76 -0.96
N HIS A 46 -8.46 -5.38 -1.42
CA HIS A 46 -7.28 -5.65 -0.60
C HIS A 46 -6.19 -4.66 -1.02
N PRO A 47 -5.83 -3.69 -0.16
CA PRO A 47 -4.66 -2.86 -0.38
C PRO A 47 -3.40 -3.64 -0.03
N ASP A 48 -2.26 -3.20 -0.58
CA ASP A 48 -0.99 -3.85 -0.29
C ASP A 48 -0.54 -3.63 1.15
N GLY A 49 -0.91 -2.51 1.78
CA GLY A 49 -0.60 -2.24 3.18
C GLY A 49 -1.33 -1.04 3.79
N LEU A 50 -1.12 -0.83 5.09
CA LEU A 50 -1.62 0.31 5.85
C LEU A 50 -0.52 0.86 6.76
N LEU A 51 -0.18 2.14 6.58
CA LEU A 51 0.72 2.87 7.46
C LEU A 51 -0.03 3.35 8.71
N LEU A 52 0.30 2.76 9.85
CA LEU A 52 -0.25 3.09 11.15
C LEU A 52 0.41 4.33 11.77
N ASP A 53 1.60 4.69 11.30
CA ASP A 53 2.39 5.83 11.79
C ASP A 53 2.09 7.16 11.07
N THR A 54 0.91 7.26 10.46
CA THR A 54 0.40 8.47 9.79
C THR A 54 -0.95 8.85 10.38
N LYS A 55 -1.32 10.14 10.29
CA LYS A 55 -2.59 10.64 10.84
C LYS A 55 -3.37 11.44 9.79
N PRO A 56 -4.54 10.96 9.32
CA PRO A 56 -5.09 9.60 9.53
C PRO A 56 -4.16 8.51 8.95
N CYS A 57 -4.38 7.24 9.32
CA CYS A 57 -3.62 6.13 8.75
C CYS A 57 -3.69 6.13 7.21
N THR A 58 -2.61 5.70 6.56
CA THR A 58 -2.49 5.79 5.10
C THR A 58 -2.53 4.41 4.46
N ILE A 59 -3.54 4.18 3.63
CA ILE A 59 -3.64 2.99 2.78
C ILE A 59 -2.55 3.07 1.69
N LEU A 60 -1.84 1.96 1.48
CA LEU A 60 -0.77 1.79 0.49
C LEU A 60 -1.20 0.84 -0.62
N GLU A 61 -0.86 1.20 -1.85
CA GLU A 61 -1.05 0.36 -3.04
C GLU A 61 0.17 0.47 -3.98
N VAL A 62 0.58 -0.63 -4.59
CA VAL A 62 1.72 -0.77 -5.49
C VAL A 62 1.25 -1.34 -6.81
N PHE A 63 1.25 -0.51 -7.84
CA PHE A 63 0.92 -0.91 -9.19
C PHE A 63 2.18 -1.43 -9.90
N GLY A 64 2.32 -2.76 -9.91
CA GLY A 64 3.50 -3.49 -10.43
C GLY A 64 3.32 -4.18 -11.79
N MET A 65 2.16 -4.08 -12.45
CA MET A 65 1.97 -4.60 -13.82
C MET A 65 1.94 -3.51 -14.90
N SER A 66 2.44 -3.85 -16.09
CA SER A 66 2.60 -2.98 -17.26
C SER A 66 1.26 -2.63 -17.93
N GLU A 67 1.24 -1.48 -18.63
CA GLU A 67 0.07 -0.85 -19.25
C GLU A 67 -0.65 -1.68 -20.34
N ASN A 68 -0.12 -2.84 -20.74
CA ASN A 68 -0.66 -3.62 -21.84
C ASN A 68 -1.83 -4.55 -21.44
N MET A 69 -2.39 -4.39 -20.24
CA MET A 69 -3.53 -5.17 -19.74
C MET A 69 -4.69 -4.26 -19.35
N GLU A 70 -5.70 -4.16 -20.23
CA GLU A 70 -6.89 -3.35 -20.01
C GLU A 70 -7.63 -3.70 -18.70
N ALA A 71 -7.78 -5.00 -18.41
CA ALA A 71 -8.39 -5.46 -17.17
C ALA A 71 -7.64 -4.97 -15.91
N TYR A 72 -6.31 -4.85 -16.00
CA TYR A 72 -5.50 -4.35 -14.90
C TYR A 72 -5.73 -2.84 -14.68
N HIS A 73 -5.85 -2.06 -15.76
CA HIS A 73 -6.16 -0.63 -15.66
C HIS A 73 -7.53 -0.36 -15.03
N ILE A 74 -8.52 -1.18 -15.37
CA ILE A 74 -9.86 -1.09 -14.78
C ILE A 74 -9.77 -1.32 -13.27
N VAL A 75 -9.11 -2.41 -12.83
CA VAL A 75 -8.94 -2.71 -11.39
C VAL A 75 -8.17 -1.61 -10.68
N ARG A 76 -7.10 -1.10 -11.31
CA ARG A 76 -6.33 0.03 -10.80
C ARG A 76 -7.20 1.26 -10.58
N SER A 77 -8.00 1.67 -11.57
CA SER A 77 -8.90 2.83 -11.45
C SER A 77 -9.89 2.62 -10.31
N ILE A 78 -10.51 1.44 -10.22
CA ILE A 78 -11.44 1.09 -9.15
C ILE A 78 -10.80 1.24 -7.77
N LYS A 79 -9.57 0.72 -7.58
CA LYS A 79 -8.85 0.85 -6.30
C LYS A 79 -8.51 2.31 -6.00
N VAL A 80 -8.01 3.06 -6.98
CA VAL A 80 -7.67 4.48 -6.81
C VAL A 80 -8.89 5.29 -6.41
N ASP A 81 -9.99 5.16 -7.15
CA ASP A 81 -11.23 5.89 -6.90
C ASP A 81 -11.81 5.53 -5.53
N HIS A 82 -11.88 4.22 -5.23
CA HIS A 82 -12.43 3.74 -3.98
C HIS A 82 -11.62 4.21 -2.77
N PHE A 83 -10.31 3.94 -2.73
CA PHE A 83 -9.50 4.29 -1.55
C PHE A 83 -9.31 5.80 -1.40
N SER A 84 -9.28 6.57 -2.49
CA SER A 84 -9.29 8.04 -2.43
C SER A 84 -10.57 8.58 -1.80
N SER A 85 -11.70 7.90 -2.01
CA SER A 85 -13.01 8.30 -1.46
C SER A 85 -13.15 8.09 0.05
N LEU A 86 -12.24 7.31 0.69
CA LEU A 86 -12.30 7.01 2.13
C LEU A 86 -11.81 8.16 3.03
N ARG A 87 -11.49 9.32 2.46
CA ARG A 87 -11.22 10.54 3.22
C ARG A 87 -12.48 10.99 3.97
N PRO A 88 -12.36 11.57 5.17
CA PRO A 88 -11.11 11.88 5.88
C PRO A 88 -10.61 10.73 6.76
N LYS A 89 -11.26 9.55 6.75
CA LYS A 89 -10.94 8.45 7.68
C LYS A 89 -9.57 7.83 7.39
N TYR A 90 -9.18 7.77 6.13
CA TYR A 90 -7.86 7.32 5.69
C TYR A 90 -7.25 8.31 4.71
N ASN A 91 -5.92 8.36 4.72
CA ASN A 91 -5.16 8.83 3.58
C ASN A 91 -5.00 7.68 2.59
N PHE A 92 -4.74 8.02 1.33
CA PHE A 92 -4.40 7.05 0.30
C PHE A 92 -3.13 7.49 -0.41
N TRP A 93 -2.18 6.57 -0.52
CA TRP A 93 -0.94 6.74 -1.26
C TRP A 93 -0.71 5.50 -2.10
N TYR A 94 -0.23 5.69 -3.32
CA TYR A 94 0.12 4.59 -4.19
C TYR A 94 1.41 4.88 -4.94
N TRP A 95 2.10 3.81 -5.33
CA TRP A 95 3.23 3.87 -6.23
C TRP A 95 2.92 3.11 -7.52
N ASP A 96 3.07 3.79 -8.65
CA ASP A 96 3.11 3.15 -9.95
C ASP A 96 4.55 2.94 -10.38
N ALA A 97 4.99 1.68 -10.37
CA ALA A 97 6.37 1.29 -10.63
C ALA A 97 6.81 1.53 -12.09
N PHE A 98 5.88 1.75 -13.02
CA PHE A 98 6.19 2.07 -14.42
C PHE A 98 6.21 3.57 -14.69
N THR A 99 5.71 4.39 -13.77
CA THR A 99 5.88 5.84 -13.85
C THR A 99 7.25 6.25 -13.32
N LYS A 100 7.73 7.44 -13.72
CA LYS A 100 8.94 8.06 -13.11
C LYS A 100 8.70 8.55 -11.67
N ALA A 101 7.63 8.10 -11.01
CA ALA A 101 7.31 8.50 -9.65
C ALA A 101 8.29 7.85 -8.66
N ASP A 102 8.81 8.66 -7.76
CA ASP A 102 9.71 8.20 -6.71
C ASP A 102 8.92 7.62 -5.54
N PHE A 103 9.01 6.30 -5.37
CA PHE A 103 8.37 5.58 -4.27
C PHE A 103 8.89 6.01 -2.90
N LYS A 104 10.06 6.63 -2.81
CA LYS A 104 10.62 7.13 -1.54
C LYS A 104 9.85 8.32 -0.98
N LYS A 105 8.95 8.92 -1.77
CA LYS A 105 8.01 9.95 -1.32
C LYS A 105 6.80 9.34 -0.60
N VAL A 106 7.05 8.35 0.27
CA VAL A 106 6.04 7.82 1.18
C VAL A 106 5.57 8.92 2.15
N PRO A 107 4.31 8.88 2.62
CA PRO A 107 3.79 9.88 3.55
C PRO A 107 4.65 10.01 4.81
N ILE A 108 4.79 11.24 5.31
CA ILE A 108 5.62 11.58 6.46
C ILE A 108 5.09 10.87 7.71
N LYS A 109 6.01 10.28 8.48
CA LYS A 109 5.72 9.72 9.79
C LYS A 109 5.28 10.84 10.75
N HIS A 110 4.12 10.68 11.36
CA HIS A 110 3.72 11.54 12.47
C HIS A 110 4.30 10.95 13.76
N ASN A 111 5.28 11.65 14.34
CA ASN A 111 5.78 11.28 15.66
C ASN A 111 4.69 11.59 16.69
N HIS A 112 4.32 10.58 17.46
CA HIS A 112 3.58 10.74 18.71
C HIS A 112 4.52 11.19 19.83
#